data_AF-A0AA96E391-F1
#
_entry.id   AF-A0AA96E391-F1
#
_cell.length_a   1.000
_cell.length_b   1.000
_cell.length_c   1.000
_cell.angle_alpha   90.00
_cell.angle_beta   90.00
_cell.angle_gamma   90.00
#
_symmetry.space_group_name_H-M   'P 1'
#
loop_
_entity.id
_entity.type
_entity.pdbx_description
1 polymer ?
#
loop_
_entity_poly.entity_id
_entity_poly.type
_entity_poly.pdbx_seq_one_letter_code
_entity_poly.pdbx_strand_id
1 'polypeptide(L)'
;MPLVLIVKTGDAFPEVVEQHGDFGPLFERPLTRGNPALTVKVWDPRAEPDAPELDGLDAIVITGSNSMISDAEPWSEALKPWLRAARARDIAMLGVCYGHQLMAEAFGGVGGDHPNGREAGTFEIERNEASNADPLFSQLPTRFMAHLTHGQTVLKAPEDGVVLAYNDHDHHQAIRYGTRQWSVQFHPEFNADILRAYLERVKDALIDQGNDVSELINRIRETPEASSLLERFSRLL
;
A
#
# COMPACT_ATOMS: atom_id res chain seq x y z
N MET A 1 -7.21 -11.33 21.30
CA MET A 1 -7.64 -11.15 19.91
C MET A 1 -6.79 -10.02 19.37
N PRO A 2 -5.99 -10.24 18.32
CA PRO A 2 -5.10 -9.18 17.86
C PRO A 2 -5.91 -7.99 17.36
N LEU A 3 -5.50 -6.79 17.75
CA LEU A 3 -6.13 -5.53 17.39
C LEU A 3 -5.36 -4.87 16.24
N VAL A 4 -6.02 -4.72 15.11
CA VAL A 4 -5.49 -4.04 13.92
C VAL A 4 -6.13 -2.67 13.79
N LEU A 5 -5.31 -1.64 13.65
CA LEU A 5 -5.76 -0.29 13.30
C LEU A 5 -5.52 -0.02 11.82
N ILE A 6 -6.58 0.25 11.07
CA ILE A 6 -6.51 0.79 9.71
C ILE A 6 -6.43 2.31 9.82
N VAL A 7 -5.31 2.89 9.39
CA VAL A 7 -5.11 4.32 9.22
C VAL A 7 -5.58 4.69 7.82
N LYS A 8 -6.80 5.23 7.74
CA LYS A 8 -7.46 5.56 6.48
C LYS A 8 -7.00 6.94 5.98
N THR A 9 -6.00 6.94 5.11
CA THR A 9 -5.35 8.17 4.59
C THR A 9 -6.04 8.78 3.38
N GLY A 10 -7.12 8.17 2.90
CA GLY A 10 -7.81 8.55 1.67
C GLY A 10 -9.17 7.88 1.55
N ASP A 11 -9.90 8.26 0.50
CA ASP A 11 -11.18 7.64 0.14
C ASP A 11 -11.07 7.04 -1.26
N ALA A 12 -11.76 5.92 -1.48
CA ALA A 12 -11.98 5.41 -2.82
C ALA A 12 -12.91 6.33 -3.62
N PHE A 13 -12.86 6.24 -4.95
CA PHE A 13 -13.76 7.02 -5.80
C PHE A 13 -15.23 6.61 -5.62
N PRO A 14 -16.21 7.53 -5.77
CA PRO A 14 -17.63 7.26 -5.54
C PRO A 14 -18.18 5.99 -6.20
N GLU A 15 -17.83 5.73 -7.46
CA GLU A 15 -18.23 4.54 -8.22
C GLU A 15 -17.65 3.24 -7.63
N VAL A 16 -16.48 3.31 -7.00
CA VAL A 16 -15.88 2.19 -6.28
C VAL A 16 -16.59 2.01 -4.93
N VAL A 17 -16.85 3.11 -4.22
CA VAL A 17 -17.54 3.08 -2.92
C VAL A 17 -18.94 2.46 -3.06
N GLU A 18 -19.67 2.80 -4.12
CA GLU A 18 -21.02 2.28 -4.38
C GLU A 18 -21.05 0.75 -4.54
N GLN A 19 -20.05 0.17 -5.19
CA GLN A 19 -20.04 -1.25 -5.56
C GLN A 19 -19.20 -2.12 -4.62
N HIS A 20 -18.12 -1.58 -4.09
CA HIS A 20 -17.12 -2.33 -3.33
C HIS A 20 -16.94 -1.80 -1.90
N GLY A 21 -17.41 -0.61 -1.59
CA GLY A 21 -17.13 0.09 -0.33
C GLY A 21 -15.82 0.87 -0.38
N ASP A 22 -15.62 1.70 0.65
CA ASP A 22 -14.44 2.55 0.79
C ASP A 22 -13.20 1.77 1.28
N PHE A 23 -12.05 2.42 1.43
CA PHE A 23 -10.79 1.77 1.83
C PHE A 23 -10.90 1.00 3.16
N GLY A 24 -11.62 1.50 4.17
CA GLY A 24 -11.80 0.75 5.43
C GLY A 24 -12.28 -0.69 5.19
N PRO A 25 -13.47 -0.89 4.60
CA PRO A 25 -13.96 -2.22 4.22
C PRO A 25 -13.08 -2.99 3.21
N LEU A 26 -12.44 -2.31 2.25
CA LEU A 26 -11.57 -2.97 1.26
C LEU A 26 -10.35 -3.65 1.91
N PHE A 27 -9.82 -3.07 2.99
CA PHE A 27 -8.74 -3.65 3.77
C PHE A 27 -9.25 -4.61 4.86
N GLU A 28 -10.33 -4.27 5.57
CA GLU A 28 -10.87 -5.08 6.67
C GLU A 28 -11.26 -6.50 6.22
N ARG A 29 -11.93 -6.63 5.07
CA ARG A 29 -12.41 -7.93 4.57
C ARG A 29 -11.29 -8.97 4.34
N PRO A 30 -10.21 -8.68 3.58
CA PRO A 30 -9.13 -9.64 3.43
C PRO A 30 -8.35 -9.86 4.74
N LEU A 31 -8.16 -8.84 5.59
CA LEU A 31 -7.51 -9.02 6.89
C LEU A 31 -8.27 -10.03 7.75
N THR A 32 -9.58 -9.87 7.89
CA THR A 32 -10.46 -10.76 8.68
C THR A 32 -10.63 -12.14 8.02
N ARG A 33 -10.55 -12.24 6.69
CA ARG A 33 -10.50 -13.55 6.00
C ARG A 33 -9.22 -14.32 6.32
N GLY A 34 -8.08 -13.62 6.38
CA GLY A 34 -6.80 -14.23 6.75
C GLY A 34 -6.75 -14.66 8.21
N ASN A 35 -7.31 -13.85 9.11
CA ASN A 35 -7.39 -14.12 10.55
C ASN A 35 -8.75 -13.68 11.12
N PRO A 36 -9.73 -14.61 11.23
CA PRO A 36 -11.08 -14.30 11.72
C PRO A 36 -11.17 -13.87 13.19
N ALA A 37 -10.10 -14.03 13.97
CA ALA A 37 -10.05 -13.64 15.37
C ALA A 37 -9.60 -12.17 15.58
N LEU A 38 -9.30 -11.45 14.50
CA LEU A 38 -8.90 -10.05 14.57
C LEU A 38 -10.05 -9.15 14.99
N THR A 39 -9.72 -8.13 15.76
CA THR A 39 -10.55 -6.94 15.90
C THR A 39 -9.95 -5.84 15.02
N VAL A 40 -10.77 -5.23 14.17
CA VAL A 40 -10.34 -4.13 13.30
C VAL A 40 -10.97 -2.83 13.78
N LYS A 41 -10.16 -1.78 13.88
CA LYS A 41 -10.60 -0.40 14.07
C LYS A 41 -10.13 0.43 12.88
N VAL A 42 -10.91 1.44 12.52
CA VAL A 42 -10.54 2.42 11.49
C VAL A 42 -10.38 3.77 12.16
N TRP A 43 -9.32 4.48 11.82
CA TRP A 43 -9.06 5.85 12.24
C TRP A 43 -8.68 6.68 11.01
N ASP A 44 -9.29 7.86 10.86
CA ASP A 44 -9.02 8.76 9.75
C ASP A 44 -8.27 10.02 10.25
N PRO A 45 -6.94 10.10 10.06
CA PRO A 45 -6.13 11.22 10.54
C PRO A 45 -6.49 12.56 9.88
N ARG A 46 -7.24 12.56 8.77
CA ARG A 46 -7.69 13.78 8.10
C ARG A 46 -8.90 14.40 8.81
N ALA A 47 -9.69 13.58 9.49
CA ALA A 47 -10.87 14.00 10.23
C ALA A 47 -10.62 14.06 11.75
N GLU A 48 -9.75 13.19 12.26
CA GLU A 48 -9.44 13.01 13.67
C GLU A 48 -7.93 13.24 13.90
N PRO A 49 -7.51 14.46 14.28
CA PRO A 49 -6.08 14.81 14.35
C PRO A 49 -5.33 14.12 15.49
N ASP A 50 -6.04 13.67 16.53
CA ASP A 50 -5.44 13.02 17.68
C ASP A 50 -5.20 11.54 17.37
N ALA A 51 -3.92 11.20 17.16
CA ALA A 51 -3.52 9.83 16.92
C ALA A 51 -3.83 8.94 18.13
N PRO A 52 -4.39 7.73 17.92
CA PRO A 52 -4.69 6.82 19.01
C PRO A 52 -3.41 6.36 19.71
N GLU A 53 -3.56 5.97 20.97
CA GLU A 53 -2.49 5.33 21.72
C GLU A 53 -2.05 4.03 21.02
N LEU A 54 -0.74 3.78 21.01
CA LEU A 54 -0.16 2.59 20.42
C LEU A 54 -0.28 1.36 21.34
N ASP A 55 -0.57 1.58 22.62
CA ASP A 55 -0.65 0.51 23.61
C ASP A 55 -1.86 -0.40 23.30
N GLY A 56 -1.58 -1.71 23.18
CA GLY A 56 -2.58 -2.71 22.84
C GLY A 56 -2.89 -2.84 21.34
N LEU A 57 -2.21 -2.10 20.45
CA LEU A 57 -2.25 -2.37 19.02
C LEU A 57 -1.25 -3.49 18.67
N ASP A 58 -1.73 -4.51 17.97
CA ASP A 58 -0.89 -5.59 17.46
C ASP A 58 -0.38 -5.27 16.05
N ALA A 59 -1.19 -4.56 15.25
CA ALA A 59 -0.79 -4.11 13.92
C ALA A 59 -1.44 -2.80 13.49
N ILE A 60 -0.79 -2.15 12.52
CA ILE A 60 -1.26 -0.95 11.83
C ILE A 60 -1.23 -1.22 10.33
N VAL A 61 -2.31 -0.89 9.63
CA VAL A 61 -2.38 -0.93 8.17
C VAL A 61 -2.64 0.49 7.67
N ILE A 62 -1.77 1.01 6.81
CA ILE A 62 -1.90 2.37 6.25
C ILE A 62 -2.36 2.25 4.80
N THR A 63 -3.52 2.83 4.51
CA THR A 63 -4.16 2.70 3.21
C THR A 63 -3.45 3.52 2.13
N GLY A 64 -3.91 3.39 0.88
CA GLY A 64 -3.63 4.37 -0.17
C GLY A 64 -4.31 5.72 0.09
N SER A 65 -4.05 6.67 -0.80
CA SER A 65 -4.70 7.97 -0.84
C SER A 65 -4.66 8.56 -2.24
N ASN A 66 -5.57 9.51 -2.51
CA ASN A 66 -5.49 10.38 -3.68
C ASN A 66 -4.59 11.61 -3.43
N SER A 67 -4.12 11.81 -2.20
CA SER A 67 -3.13 12.84 -1.85
C SER A 67 -1.74 12.50 -2.40
N MET A 68 -0.94 13.53 -2.62
CA MET A 68 0.47 13.38 -3.02
C MET A 68 1.35 13.49 -1.78
N ILE A 69 2.36 12.62 -1.64
CA ILE A 69 3.31 12.69 -0.52
C ILE A 69 4.11 14.00 -0.57
N SER A 70 4.36 14.52 -1.78
CA SER A 70 5.06 15.80 -2.00
C SER A 70 4.32 17.01 -1.45
N ASP A 71 3.00 16.93 -1.28
CA ASP A 71 2.20 18.06 -0.78
C ASP A 71 2.44 18.30 0.72
N ALA A 72 3.05 17.33 1.42
CA ALA A 72 3.42 17.42 2.83
C ALA A 72 2.25 17.92 3.72
N GLU A 73 1.06 17.39 3.47
CA GLU A 73 -0.16 17.76 4.17
C GLU A 73 0.01 17.65 5.70
N PRO A 74 -0.52 18.59 6.51
CA PRO A 74 -0.27 18.61 7.95
C PRO A 74 -0.62 17.32 8.70
N TRP A 75 -1.72 16.66 8.32
CA TRP A 75 -2.11 15.37 8.89
C TRP A 75 -1.10 14.27 8.57
N SER A 76 -0.47 14.33 7.39
CA SER A 76 0.52 13.35 6.95
C SER A 76 1.86 13.53 7.67
N GLU A 77 2.32 14.78 7.78
CA GLU A 77 3.54 15.09 8.55
C GLU A 77 3.39 14.71 10.03
N ALA A 78 2.20 14.92 10.60
CA ALA A 78 1.89 14.55 11.98
C ALA A 78 1.92 13.02 12.22
N LEU A 79 1.69 12.20 11.19
CA LEU A 79 1.77 10.74 11.31
C LEU A 79 3.22 10.24 11.41
N LYS A 80 4.19 10.92 10.80
CA LYS A 80 5.58 10.41 10.71
C LYS A 80 6.20 10.11 12.09
N PRO A 81 6.11 10.99 13.12
CA PRO A 81 6.57 10.67 14.47
C PRO A 81 5.83 9.50 15.11
N TRP A 82 4.52 9.37 14.87
CA TRP A 82 3.70 8.29 15.42
C TRP A 82 4.08 6.93 14.81
N LEU A 83 4.31 6.88 13.49
CA LEU A 83 4.84 5.69 12.80
C LEU A 83 6.23 5.29 13.30
N ARG A 84 7.12 6.25 13.57
CA ARG A 84 8.42 5.98 14.20
C ARG A 84 8.26 5.38 15.60
N ALA A 85 7.34 5.89 16.40
CA ALA A 85 7.04 5.34 17.72
C ALA A 85 6.46 3.92 17.63
N ALA A 86 5.61 3.64 16.64
CA ALA A 86 5.07 2.31 16.39
C ALA A 86 6.16 1.30 16.00
N ARG A 87 7.07 1.71 15.09
CA ARG A 87 8.25 0.92 14.71
C ARG A 87 9.14 0.61 15.92
N ALA A 88 9.39 1.60 16.78
CA ALA A 88 10.22 1.43 17.98
C ALA A 88 9.61 0.45 19.01
N ARG A 89 8.30 0.25 18.99
CA ARG A 89 7.57 -0.74 19.81
C ARG A 89 7.40 -2.10 19.12
N ASP A 90 7.98 -2.28 17.93
CA ASP A 90 7.83 -3.46 17.10
C ASP A 90 6.35 -3.84 16.83
N ILE A 91 5.51 -2.83 16.60
CA ILE A 91 4.13 -3.05 16.13
C ILE A 91 4.19 -3.44 14.66
N ALA A 92 3.43 -4.48 14.26
CA ALA A 92 3.41 -4.91 12.87
C ALA A 92 2.81 -3.83 11.98
N MET A 93 3.39 -3.55 10.81
CA MET A 93 2.90 -2.51 9.91
C MET A 93 2.85 -2.97 8.46
N LEU A 94 1.80 -2.55 7.74
CA LEU A 94 1.70 -2.68 6.29
C LEU A 94 1.19 -1.38 5.68
N GLY A 95 2.03 -0.69 4.91
CA GLY A 95 1.65 0.49 4.13
C GLY A 95 1.37 0.14 2.67
N VAL A 96 0.34 0.72 2.07
CA VAL A 96 -0.04 0.48 0.67
C VAL A 96 -0.08 1.79 -0.11
N CYS A 97 0.58 1.83 -1.27
CA CYS A 97 0.63 2.97 -2.18
C CYS A 97 1.05 4.28 -1.47
N TYR A 98 0.13 5.19 -1.16
CA TYR A 98 0.44 6.36 -0.32
C TYR A 98 1.04 5.96 1.04
N GLY A 99 0.48 4.95 1.71
CA GLY A 99 1.03 4.42 2.95
C GLY A 99 2.45 3.88 2.78
N HIS A 100 2.81 3.39 1.59
CA HIS A 100 4.18 2.97 1.27
C HIS A 100 5.15 4.14 1.22
N GLN A 101 4.75 5.24 0.57
CA GLN A 101 5.53 6.47 0.49
C GLN A 101 5.67 7.14 1.88
N LEU A 102 4.56 7.25 2.61
CA LEU A 102 4.53 7.82 3.96
C LEU A 102 5.41 7.04 4.94
N MET A 103 5.37 5.70 4.91
CA MET A 103 6.25 4.89 5.75
C MET A 103 7.73 5.11 5.39
N ALA A 104 8.07 5.16 4.10
CA ALA A 104 9.44 5.42 3.69
C ALA A 104 9.94 6.76 4.23
N GLU A 105 9.18 7.85 4.06
CA GLU A 105 9.56 9.16 4.59
C GLU A 105 9.62 9.19 6.11
N ALA A 106 8.68 8.54 6.80
CA ALA A 106 8.69 8.46 8.26
C ALA A 106 9.97 7.81 8.80
N PHE A 107 10.56 6.87 8.04
CA PHE A 107 11.75 6.12 8.40
C PHE A 107 13.05 6.61 7.74
N GLY A 108 13.04 7.78 7.08
CA GLY A 108 14.23 8.42 6.54
C GLY A 108 14.52 8.16 5.06
N GLY A 109 13.57 7.57 4.35
CA GLY A 109 13.52 7.54 2.89
C GLY A 109 13.00 8.85 2.30
N VAL A 110 12.81 8.87 0.98
CA VAL A 110 12.35 10.05 0.22
C VAL A 110 11.23 9.63 -0.72
N GLY A 111 10.07 10.28 -0.62
CA GLY A 111 8.97 10.16 -1.57
C GLY A 111 8.96 11.30 -2.60
N GLY A 112 8.25 11.13 -3.71
CA GLY A 112 8.03 12.19 -4.68
C GLY A 112 7.57 11.70 -6.04
N ASP A 113 7.47 12.61 -7.01
CA ASP A 113 7.07 12.29 -8.38
C ASP A 113 7.96 11.23 -9.00
N HIS A 114 7.33 10.21 -9.57
CA HIS A 114 8.05 9.16 -10.27
C HIS A 114 8.72 9.75 -11.53
N PRO A 115 10.05 9.64 -11.70
CA PRO A 115 10.76 10.32 -12.79
C PRO A 115 10.35 9.85 -14.19
N ASN A 116 9.84 8.61 -14.29
CA ASN A 116 9.31 8.04 -15.55
C ASN A 116 7.79 8.26 -15.71
N GLY A 117 7.17 9.09 -14.88
CA GLY A 117 5.73 9.32 -14.88
C GLY A 117 4.92 8.20 -14.23
N ARG A 118 3.60 8.24 -14.44
CA ARG A 118 2.60 7.39 -13.81
C ARG A 118 2.71 5.95 -14.29
N GLU A 119 2.56 5.02 -13.36
CA GLU A 119 2.31 3.61 -13.64
C GLU A 119 0.87 3.27 -13.27
N ALA A 120 0.09 2.80 -14.24
CA ALA A 120 -1.29 2.40 -13.99
C ALA A 120 -1.69 1.19 -14.85
N GLY A 121 -2.17 0.12 -14.22
CA GLY A 121 -2.51 -1.12 -14.91
C GLY A 121 -2.21 -2.37 -14.09
N THR A 122 -2.13 -3.52 -14.79
CA THR A 122 -1.72 -4.79 -14.18
C THR A 122 -0.36 -5.20 -14.74
N PHE A 123 0.66 -5.20 -13.89
CA PHE A 123 2.04 -5.45 -14.29
C PHE A 123 2.66 -6.58 -13.46
N GLU A 124 3.71 -7.19 -14.00
CA GLU A 124 4.50 -8.20 -13.30
C GLU A 124 5.43 -7.51 -12.30
N ILE A 125 5.50 -8.05 -11.10
CA ILE A 125 6.40 -7.68 -10.01
C ILE A 125 7.37 -8.83 -9.79
N GLU A 126 8.66 -8.52 -9.67
CA GLU A 126 9.71 -9.48 -9.36
C GLU A 126 10.21 -9.30 -7.92
N ARG A 127 10.27 -10.40 -7.17
CA ARG A 127 10.89 -10.44 -5.85
C ARG A 127 12.40 -10.40 -5.96
N ASN A 128 13.02 -9.61 -5.09
CA ASN A 128 14.46 -9.65 -4.86
C ASN A 128 14.86 -10.86 -4.00
N GLU A 129 16.15 -11.23 -3.99
CA GLU A 129 16.70 -12.35 -3.21
C GLU A 129 16.42 -12.23 -1.71
N ALA A 130 16.43 -10.99 -1.20
CA ALA A 130 16.12 -10.70 0.20
C ALA A 130 14.73 -11.19 0.64
N SER A 131 13.80 -11.35 -0.30
CA SER A 131 12.46 -11.87 -0.06
C SER A 131 12.39 -13.37 0.19
N ASN A 132 13.46 -14.12 -0.12
CA ASN A 132 13.45 -15.58 0.01
C ASN A 132 13.30 -16.06 1.47
N ALA A 133 13.79 -15.28 2.43
CA ALA A 133 13.65 -15.54 3.85
C ALA A 133 12.65 -14.60 4.55
N ASP A 134 11.99 -13.71 3.81
CA ASP A 134 11.04 -12.75 4.38
C ASP A 134 9.72 -13.45 4.75
N PRO A 135 9.17 -13.27 5.97
CA PRO A 135 8.00 -14.04 6.40
C PRO A 135 6.73 -13.70 5.63
N LEU A 136 6.62 -12.50 5.05
CA LEU A 136 5.47 -12.08 4.27
C LEU A 136 5.66 -12.41 2.78
N PHE A 137 6.83 -12.10 2.23
CA PHE A 137 7.09 -12.23 0.79
C PHE A 137 7.56 -13.61 0.35
N SER A 138 8.20 -14.41 1.22
CA SER A 138 8.75 -15.74 0.85
C SER A 138 7.70 -16.69 0.28
N GLN A 139 6.44 -16.49 0.60
CA GLN A 139 5.31 -17.32 0.19
C GLN A 139 4.70 -16.93 -1.17
N LEU A 140 5.08 -15.78 -1.74
CA LEU A 140 4.64 -15.37 -3.08
C LEU A 140 5.52 -16.03 -4.15
N PRO A 141 5.04 -16.26 -5.39
CA PRO A 141 5.93 -16.66 -6.47
C PRO A 141 7.03 -15.62 -6.71
N THR A 142 8.17 -16.03 -7.28
CA THR A 142 9.28 -15.11 -7.62
C THR A 142 8.81 -13.94 -8.48
N ARG A 143 7.87 -14.22 -9.40
CA ARG A 143 7.19 -13.22 -10.23
C ARG A 143 5.69 -13.38 -10.12
N PHE A 144 4.98 -12.28 -9.93
CA PHE A 144 3.53 -12.28 -9.79
C PHE A 144 2.92 -11.00 -10.37
N MET A 145 1.65 -11.05 -10.78
CA MET A 145 0.96 -9.87 -11.29
C MET A 145 0.39 -9.05 -10.13
N ALA A 146 0.42 -7.72 -10.25
CA ALA A 146 -0.17 -6.81 -9.27
C ALA A 146 -0.85 -5.60 -9.95
N HIS A 147 -1.84 -5.02 -9.27
CA HIS A 147 -2.52 -3.80 -9.70
C HIS A 147 -1.76 -2.56 -9.22
N LEU A 148 -1.53 -1.61 -10.13
CA LEU A 148 -0.76 -0.39 -9.90
C LEU A 148 -1.57 0.82 -10.37
N THR A 149 -1.49 1.92 -9.63
CA THR A 149 -2.03 3.23 -10.03
C THR A 149 -1.37 4.34 -9.20
N HIS A 150 -0.16 4.72 -9.56
CA HIS A 150 0.62 5.71 -8.81
C HIS A 150 1.35 6.68 -9.74
N GLY A 151 1.41 7.96 -9.35
CA GLY A 151 2.24 8.98 -9.99
C GLY A 151 3.47 9.37 -9.17
N GLN A 152 3.49 8.95 -7.90
CA GLN A 152 4.58 9.18 -6.96
C GLN A 152 5.06 7.85 -6.42
N THR A 153 6.30 7.82 -5.97
CA THR A 153 6.99 6.63 -5.51
C THR A 153 7.92 6.95 -4.35
N VAL A 154 8.52 5.92 -3.77
CA VAL A 154 9.74 6.05 -2.99
C VAL A 154 10.92 6.21 -3.95
N LEU A 155 11.48 7.41 -3.99
CA LEU A 155 12.68 7.74 -4.77
C LEU A 155 13.95 7.15 -4.13
N LYS A 156 13.95 7.06 -2.80
CA LYS A 156 15.06 6.51 -2.03
C LYS A 156 14.52 5.77 -0.80
N ALA A 157 14.81 4.48 -0.71
CA ALA A 157 14.56 3.71 0.51
C ALA A 157 15.41 4.25 1.69
N PRO A 158 14.92 4.12 2.95
CA PRO A 158 15.74 4.44 4.12
C PRO A 158 16.97 3.54 4.21
N GLU A 159 18.01 3.99 4.91
CA GLU A 159 19.32 3.30 4.98
C GLU A 159 19.22 1.87 5.54
N ASP A 160 18.30 1.65 6.48
CA ASP A 160 18.02 0.34 7.09
C ASP A 160 16.85 -0.41 6.42
N GLY A 161 16.31 0.14 5.33
CA GLY A 161 15.24 -0.48 4.53
C GLY A 161 15.78 -1.54 3.58
N VAL A 162 15.06 -2.65 3.48
CA VAL A 162 15.38 -3.76 2.57
C VAL A 162 14.34 -3.82 1.47
N VAL A 163 14.75 -3.57 0.22
CA VAL A 163 13.89 -3.73 -0.95
C VAL A 163 13.62 -5.21 -1.19
N LEU A 164 12.34 -5.56 -1.22
CA LEU A 164 11.83 -6.93 -1.34
C LEU A 164 11.32 -7.25 -2.75
N ALA A 165 10.81 -6.25 -3.47
CA ALA A 165 10.31 -6.45 -4.82
C ALA A 165 10.44 -5.17 -5.66
N TYR A 166 10.50 -5.35 -6.96
CA TYR A 166 10.64 -4.29 -7.96
C TYR A 166 9.94 -4.69 -9.26
N ASN A 167 9.83 -3.75 -10.20
CA ASN A 167 9.63 -4.04 -11.62
C ASN A 167 10.49 -3.09 -12.47
N ASP A 168 10.30 -3.12 -13.79
CA ASP A 168 11.09 -2.29 -14.71
C ASP A 168 10.79 -0.78 -14.56
N HIS A 169 9.60 -0.43 -14.07
CA HIS A 169 9.19 0.97 -13.91
C HIS A 169 9.66 1.54 -12.58
N ASP A 170 9.47 0.79 -11.49
CA ASP A 170 9.71 1.19 -10.11
C ASP A 170 10.55 0.14 -9.34
N HIS A 171 11.69 0.59 -8.82
CA HIS A 171 12.63 -0.27 -8.09
C HIS A 171 12.25 -0.53 -6.63
N HIS A 172 11.19 0.11 -6.11
CA HIS A 172 10.81 0.09 -4.70
C HIS A 172 9.39 -0.49 -4.49
N GLN A 173 8.93 -1.40 -5.34
CA GLN A 173 7.58 -1.99 -5.26
C GLN A 173 7.23 -2.62 -3.90
N ALA A 174 8.23 -3.11 -3.15
CA ALA A 174 8.06 -3.49 -1.76
C ALA A 174 9.31 -3.21 -0.93
N ILE A 175 9.14 -2.72 0.30
CA ILE A 175 10.22 -2.44 1.25
C ILE A 175 9.87 -3.03 2.63
N ARG A 176 10.86 -3.62 3.31
CA ARG A 176 10.81 -3.95 4.74
C ARG A 176 11.69 -2.99 5.55
N TYR A 177 11.14 -2.48 6.64
CA TYR A 177 11.80 -1.50 7.51
C TYR A 177 12.24 -2.09 8.85
N GLY A 178 12.07 -3.39 9.09
CA GLY A 178 12.40 -3.98 10.39
C GLY A 178 12.02 -5.45 10.46
N THR A 179 11.63 -5.89 11.64
CA THR A 179 11.19 -7.28 11.86
C THR A 179 9.83 -7.52 11.22
N ARG A 180 8.91 -6.55 11.35
CA ARG A 180 7.50 -6.74 10.99
C ARG A 180 6.82 -5.49 10.41
N GLN A 181 7.61 -4.63 9.77
CA GLN A 181 7.12 -3.41 9.13
C GLN A 181 7.42 -3.50 7.65
N TRP A 182 6.37 -3.57 6.83
CA TRP A 182 6.43 -3.68 5.38
C TRP A 182 5.65 -2.55 4.73
N SER A 183 5.98 -2.25 3.48
CA SER A 183 5.08 -1.51 2.62
C SER A 183 5.20 -1.91 1.16
N VAL A 184 4.13 -1.69 0.39
CA VAL A 184 4.03 -2.04 -1.03
C VAL A 184 3.46 -0.89 -1.86
N GLN A 185 3.99 -0.68 -3.06
CA GLN A 185 3.52 0.37 -3.97
C GLN A 185 2.27 -0.06 -4.76
N PHE A 186 2.12 -1.35 -5.02
CA PHE A 186 0.93 -1.94 -5.64
C PHE A 186 -0.26 -2.06 -4.66
N HIS A 187 -1.45 -2.34 -5.19
CA HIS A 187 -2.73 -2.37 -4.47
C HIS A 187 -3.23 -3.82 -4.26
N PRO A 188 -2.87 -4.51 -3.16
CA PRO A 188 -3.38 -5.84 -2.85
C PRO A 188 -4.90 -5.84 -2.51
N GLU A 189 -5.47 -4.70 -2.18
CA GLU A 189 -6.89 -4.50 -1.88
C GLU A 189 -7.76 -4.31 -3.13
N PHE A 190 -7.15 -4.14 -4.31
CA PHE A 190 -7.88 -3.96 -5.57
C PHE A 190 -8.21 -5.31 -6.21
N ASN A 191 -9.37 -5.37 -6.87
CA ASN A 191 -9.68 -6.38 -7.87
C ASN A 191 -9.68 -5.73 -9.27
N ALA A 192 -9.98 -6.51 -10.31
CA ALA A 192 -9.99 -6.00 -11.69
C ALA A 192 -11.01 -4.87 -11.92
N ASP A 193 -12.18 -4.92 -11.27
CA ASP A 193 -13.23 -3.92 -11.42
C ASP A 193 -12.82 -2.57 -10.83
N ILE A 194 -12.22 -2.58 -9.64
CA ILE A 194 -11.69 -1.39 -8.98
C ILE A 194 -10.58 -0.78 -9.84
N LEU A 195 -9.62 -1.57 -10.33
CA LEU A 195 -8.56 -1.04 -11.19
C LEU A 195 -9.12 -0.40 -12.47
N ARG A 196 -10.16 -0.98 -13.09
CA ARG A 196 -10.82 -0.37 -14.26
C ARG A 196 -11.38 1.02 -13.94
N ALA A 197 -12.08 1.15 -12.82
CA ALA A 197 -12.61 2.45 -12.39
C ALA A 197 -11.49 3.49 -12.19
N TYR A 198 -10.38 3.08 -11.57
CA TYR A 198 -9.22 3.97 -11.39
C TYR A 198 -8.56 4.36 -12.71
N LEU A 199 -8.41 3.43 -13.67
CA LEU A 199 -7.85 3.75 -14.99
C LEU A 199 -8.66 4.79 -15.74
N GLU A 200 -10.00 4.73 -15.67
CA GLU A 200 -10.85 5.75 -16.30
C GLU A 200 -10.62 7.14 -15.69
N ARG A 201 -10.34 7.23 -14.39
CA ARG A 201 -10.05 8.51 -13.71
C ARG A 201 -8.70 9.12 -14.09
N VAL A 202 -7.71 8.29 -14.40
CA VAL A 202 -6.36 8.75 -14.78
C VAL A 202 -6.13 8.70 -16.29
N LYS A 203 -7.18 8.44 -17.08
CA LYS A 203 -7.11 8.23 -18.53
C LYS A 203 -6.44 9.38 -19.27
N ASP A 204 -6.86 10.61 -19.00
CA ASP A 204 -6.30 11.78 -19.69
C ASP A 204 -4.80 11.92 -19.40
N ALA A 205 -4.39 11.77 -18.14
CA ALA A 205 -2.98 11.80 -17.76
C ALA A 205 -2.16 10.66 -18.41
N LEU A 206 -2.75 9.47 -18.57
CA LEU A 206 -2.11 8.35 -19.26
C LEU A 206 -1.96 8.60 -20.77
N ILE A 207 -2.96 9.21 -21.41
CA ILE A 207 -2.91 9.61 -22.82
C ILE A 207 -1.85 10.70 -23.02
N ASP A 208 -1.78 11.68 -22.13
CA ASP A 208 -0.77 12.75 -22.17
C ASP A 208 0.66 12.20 -22.01
N GLN A 209 0.82 11.09 -21.27
CA GLN A 209 2.08 10.33 -21.14
C GLN A 209 2.36 9.41 -22.35
N GLY A 210 1.45 9.32 -23.32
CA GLY A 210 1.61 8.50 -24.52
C GLY A 210 1.24 7.02 -24.35
N ASN A 211 0.48 6.66 -23.31
CA ASN A 211 0.01 5.29 -23.10
C ASN A 211 -1.23 4.98 -23.96
N ASP A 212 -1.33 3.72 -24.42
CA ASP A 212 -2.58 3.18 -24.96
C ASP A 212 -3.47 2.68 -23.80
N VAL A 213 -4.41 3.52 -23.37
CA VAL A 213 -5.33 3.19 -22.27
C VAL A 213 -6.23 1.99 -22.61
N SER A 214 -6.60 1.81 -23.88
CA SER A 214 -7.40 0.66 -24.30
C SER A 214 -6.62 -0.64 -24.11
N GLU A 215 -5.33 -0.63 -24.45
CA GLU A 215 -4.44 -1.76 -24.20
C GLU A 215 -4.28 -2.05 -22.70
N LEU A 216 -4.10 -1.01 -21.88
CA LEU A 216 -4.01 -1.17 -20.42
C LEU A 216 -5.26 -1.83 -19.84
N ILE A 217 -6.46 -1.36 -20.24
CA ILE A 217 -7.75 -1.93 -19.82
C ILE A 217 -7.86 -3.40 -20.26
N ASN A 218 -7.48 -3.72 -21.49
CA ASN A 218 -7.54 -5.08 -22.03
C ASN A 218 -6.58 -6.07 -21.32
N ARG A 219 -5.52 -5.57 -20.68
CA ARG A 219 -4.54 -6.38 -19.95
C ARG A 219 -4.91 -6.61 -18.48
N ILE A 220 -5.93 -5.91 -17.97
CA ILE A 220 -6.42 -6.09 -16.59
C ILE A 220 -6.89 -7.52 -16.39
N ARG A 221 -6.41 -8.13 -15.31
CA ARG A 221 -6.76 -9.48 -14.86
C ARG A 221 -6.67 -9.55 -13.35
N GLU A 222 -7.37 -10.49 -12.73
CA GLU A 222 -7.23 -10.72 -11.28
C GLU A 222 -5.78 -11.04 -10.89
N THR A 223 -5.39 -10.60 -9.69
CA THR A 223 -4.02 -10.69 -9.17
C THR A 223 -3.96 -11.45 -7.83
N PRO A 224 -4.42 -12.71 -7.78
CA PRO A 224 -4.66 -13.42 -6.52
C PRO A 224 -3.40 -13.55 -5.65
N GLU A 225 -2.20 -13.65 -6.25
CA GLU A 225 -0.95 -13.65 -5.52
C GLU A 225 -0.74 -12.33 -4.77
N ALA A 226 -0.84 -11.18 -5.45
CA ALA A 226 -0.72 -9.87 -4.83
C ALA A 226 -1.83 -9.64 -3.80
N SER A 227 -3.08 -9.96 -4.12
CA SER A 227 -4.22 -9.78 -3.20
C SER A 227 -4.12 -10.65 -1.95
N SER A 228 -3.44 -11.80 -2.03
CA SER A 228 -3.21 -12.66 -0.85
C SER A 228 -2.34 -12.01 0.22
N LEU A 229 -1.62 -10.92 -0.09
CA LEU A 229 -0.70 -10.25 0.84
C LEU A 229 -1.39 -9.79 2.13
N LEU A 230 -2.61 -9.23 2.04
CA LEU A 230 -3.37 -8.77 3.21
C LEU A 230 -3.78 -9.93 4.12
N GLU A 231 -4.24 -11.04 3.55
CA GLU A 231 -4.55 -12.25 4.30
C GLU A 231 -3.30 -12.88 4.93
N ARG A 232 -2.15 -12.81 4.25
CA ARG A 232 -0.88 -13.33 4.78
C ARG A 232 -0.38 -12.47 5.92
N PHE A 233 -0.43 -11.15 5.78
CA PHE A 233 -0.07 -10.21 6.83
C PHE A 233 -0.88 -10.46 8.10
N SER A 234 -2.21 -10.63 7.98
CA SER A 234 -3.06 -10.87 9.15
C SER A 234 -2.81 -12.23 9.84
N ARG A 235 -2.33 -13.25 9.11
CA ARG A 235 -1.94 -14.55 9.68
C ARG A 235 -0.62 -14.49 10.48
N LEU A 236 0.16 -13.43 10.33
CA LEU A 236 1.39 -13.22 11.11
C LEU A 236 1.10 -12.60 12.50
N LEU A 237 -0.17 -12.23 12.78
CA LEU A 237 -0.65 -11.63 14.02
C LEU A 237 -1.31 -12.69 14.92
#